data_AF-A0A539DYB1-F1
#
_entry.id   AF-A0A539DYB1-F1
#
_cell.length_a   1.000
_cell.length_b   1.000
_cell.length_c   1.000
_cell.angle_alpha   90.00
_cell.angle_beta   90.00
_cell.angle_gamma   90.00
#
_symmetry.space_group_name_H-M   'P 1'
#
loop_
_entity.id
_entity.type
_entity.pdbx_description
1 polymer ?
#
loop_
_entity_poly.entity_id
_entity_poly.type
_entity_poly.pdbx_seq_one_letter_code
_entity_poly.pdbx_strand_id
1 'polypeptide(L)'
;MTDFNDFQDLSYEIQNVSDGFWTQSIDFSQMADQAWLDGDTQNSIEWQIAADNSEWYSDQMYQASWDAWYGPVNSEGYTAYDASMGYTSTDTSFIEPASSAASTSMISDNSATSWL
;
A
#
# COMPACT_ATOMS: atom_id res chain seq x y z
N MET A 1 -16.83 1.73 11.56
CA MET A 1 -15.65 2.48 11.09
C MET A 1 -14.63 1.40 10.81
N THR A 2 -14.32 1.15 9.55
CA THR A 2 -13.28 0.20 9.13
C THR A 2 -11.94 0.83 9.48
N ASP A 3 -11.08 0.14 10.24
CA ASP A 3 -9.81 0.69 10.73
C ASP A 3 -8.74 0.65 9.62
N PHE A 4 -7.70 1.46 9.71
CA PHE A 4 -6.57 1.44 8.78
C PHE A 4 -5.95 0.04 8.67
N ASN A 5 -5.88 -0.70 9.77
CA ASN A 5 -5.37 -2.07 9.80
C ASN A 5 -6.19 -3.02 8.90
N ASP A 6 -7.52 -2.83 8.80
CA ASP A 6 -8.38 -3.65 7.93
C ASP A 6 -8.05 -3.41 6.44
N PHE A 7 -7.70 -2.17 6.08
CA PHE A 7 -7.30 -1.79 4.71
C PHE A 7 -5.89 -2.29 4.36
N GLN A 8 -4.99 -2.27 5.34
CA GLN A 8 -3.65 -2.83 5.20
C GLN A 8 -3.69 -4.35 5.00
N ASP A 9 -4.48 -5.07 5.80
CA ASP A 9 -4.65 -6.51 5.65
C ASP A 9 -5.26 -6.85 4.28
N LEU A 10 -6.29 -6.12 3.85
CA LEU A 10 -6.88 -6.28 2.52
C LEU A 10 -5.86 -6.00 1.40
N SER A 11 -5.03 -4.96 1.54
CA SER A 11 -3.97 -4.65 0.58
C SER A 11 -3.00 -5.83 0.42
N TYR A 12 -2.57 -6.44 1.54
CA TYR A 12 -1.70 -7.62 1.49
C TYR A 12 -2.38 -8.84 0.89
N GLU A 13 -3.66 -9.08 1.19
CA GLU A 13 -4.42 -10.17 0.58
C GLU A 13 -4.49 -10.03 -0.95
N ILE A 14 -4.79 -8.83 -1.45
CA ILE A 14 -4.87 -8.56 -2.89
C ILE A 14 -3.48 -8.66 -3.53
N GLN A 15 -2.43 -8.15 -2.86
CA GLN A 15 -1.05 -8.26 -3.32
C GLN A 15 -0.65 -9.73 -3.53
N ASN A 16 -1.01 -10.62 -2.59
CA ASN A 16 -0.71 -12.05 -2.73
C ASN A 16 -1.41 -12.67 -3.95
N VAL A 17 -2.63 -12.22 -4.28
CA VAL A 17 -3.34 -12.66 -5.49
C VAL A 17 -2.64 -12.14 -6.75
N SER A 18 -2.17 -10.89 -6.74
CA SER A 18 -1.35 -10.32 -7.82
C SER A 18 -0.09 -11.16 -8.06
N ASP A 19 0.68 -11.44 -7.01
CA ASP A 19 1.90 -12.26 -7.09
C ASP A 19 1.62 -13.68 -7.61
N GLY A 20 0.44 -14.23 -7.29
CA GLY A 20 -0.04 -15.50 -7.82
C GLY A 20 -0.25 -15.47 -9.34
N PHE A 21 -0.94 -14.44 -9.84
CA PHE A 21 -1.15 -14.26 -11.28
C PHE A 21 0.15 -13.95 -12.04
N TRP A 22 1.08 -13.22 -11.42
CA TRP A 22 2.42 -13.01 -11.97
C TRP A 22 3.20 -14.32 -12.11
N THR A 23 3.17 -15.16 -11.07
CA THR A 23 3.83 -16.48 -11.13
C THR A 23 3.22 -17.34 -12.23
N GLN A 24 1.89 -17.33 -12.33
CA GLN A 24 1.17 -18.11 -13.34
C GLN A 24 1.45 -17.61 -14.78
N SER A 25 1.68 -16.31 -15.00
CA SER A 25 2.03 -15.80 -16.33
C SER A 25 3.39 -16.34 -16.79
N ILE A 26 4.35 -16.45 -15.88
CA ILE A 26 5.67 -17.06 -16.15
C ILE A 26 5.52 -18.53 -16.52
N ASP A 27 4.71 -19.29 -15.78
CA ASP A 27 4.47 -20.71 -16.07
C ASP A 27 3.86 -20.91 -17.46
N PHE A 28 2.87 -20.09 -17.82
CA PHE A 28 2.25 -20.12 -19.15
C PHE A 28 3.22 -19.74 -20.26
N SER A 29 4.07 -18.73 -20.04
CA SER A 29 5.11 -18.37 -21.02
C SER A 29 6.10 -19.52 -21.25
N GLN A 30 6.49 -20.24 -20.20
CA GLN A 30 7.34 -21.43 -20.34
C GLN A 30 6.65 -22.57 -21.08
N MET A 31 5.34 -22.79 -20.85
CA MET A 31 4.55 -23.75 -21.61
C MET A 31 4.42 -23.36 -23.08
N ALA A 32 4.26 -22.06 -23.38
CA ALA A 32 4.21 -21.53 -24.73
C ALA A 32 5.52 -21.77 -25.49
N ASP A 33 6.66 -21.53 -24.83
CA ASP A 33 7.99 -21.79 -25.37
C ASP A 33 8.21 -23.28 -25.64
N GLN A 34 7.80 -24.14 -24.71
CA GLN A 34 7.93 -25.59 -24.88
C GLN A 34 7.07 -26.09 -26.05
N ALA A 35 5.82 -25.64 -26.15
CA ALA A 35 4.94 -26.00 -27.27
C ALA A 35 5.49 -25.50 -28.62
N TRP A 36 6.12 -24.32 -28.64
CA TRP A 36 6.81 -23.81 -29.83
C TRP A 36 7.96 -24.72 -30.26
N LEU A 37 8.80 -25.16 -29.32
CA LEU A 37 9.91 -26.08 -29.58
C LEU A 37 9.42 -27.45 -30.08
N ASP A 38 8.28 -27.91 -29.59
CA ASP A 38 7.65 -29.17 -29.99
C ASP A 38 6.92 -29.08 -31.36
N GLY A 39 6.84 -27.88 -31.94
CA GLY A 39 6.17 -27.62 -33.21
C GLY A 39 4.64 -27.55 -33.11
N ASP A 40 4.09 -27.52 -31.89
CA ASP A 40 2.67 -27.35 -31.62
C ASP A 40 2.33 -25.86 -31.53
N THR A 41 2.26 -25.23 -32.69
CA THR A 41 2.04 -23.79 -32.82
C THR A 41 0.70 -23.34 -32.28
N GLN A 42 -0.32 -24.20 -32.30
CA GLN A 42 -1.63 -23.86 -31.76
C GLN A 42 -1.57 -23.76 -30.23
N ASN A 43 -1.03 -24.79 -29.55
CA ASN A 43 -0.90 -24.74 -28.10
C ASN A 43 0.06 -23.62 -27.65
N SER A 44 1.12 -23.35 -28.42
CA SER A 44 2.01 -22.22 -28.13
C SER A 44 1.26 -20.88 -28.10
N ILE A 45 0.39 -20.62 -29.08
CA ILE A 45 -0.43 -19.41 -29.12
C ILE A 45 -1.43 -19.36 -27.96
N GLU A 46 -2.09 -20.49 -27.67
CA GLU A 46 -3.06 -20.56 -26.57
C GLU A 46 -2.41 -20.26 -25.21
N TRP A 47 -1.22 -20.81 -24.95
CA TRP A 47 -0.46 -20.52 -23.73
C TRP A 47 0.05 -19.10 -23.68
N GLN A 48 0.47 -18.51 -24.80
CA GLN A 48 0.88 -17.10 -24.83
C GLN A 48 -0.28 -16.17 -24.48
N ILE A 49 -1.48 -16.43 -25.01
CA ILE A 49 -2.68 -15.66 -24.65
C ILE A 49 -3.01 -15.81 -23.16
N ALA A 50 -2.85 -17.01 -22.60
CA ALA A 50 -3.06 -17.24 -21.17
C ALA A 50 -2.03 -16.47 -20.32
N ALA A 51 -0.77 -16.43 -20.74
CA ALA A 51 0.28 -15.64 -20.09
C ALA A 51 -0.05 -14.15 -20.07
N ASP A 52 -0.40 -13.58 -21.23
CA ASP A 52 -0.76 -12.16 -21.38
C ASP A 52 -1.96 -11.78 -20.49
N ASN A 53 -2.99 -12.64 -20.44
CA ASN A 53 -4.15 -12.41 -19.57
C ASN A 53 -3.78 -12.47 -18.08
N SER A 54 -2.93 -13.43 -17.69
CA SER A 54 -2.48 -13.57 -16.30
C SER A 54 -1.64 -12.38 -15.86
N GLU A 55 -0.76 -11.87 -16.73
CA GLU A 55 -0.01 -10.63 -16.49
C GLU A 55 -0.96 -9.43 -16.34
N TRP A 56 -1.97 -9.31 -17.20
CA TRP A 56 -2.97 -8.26 -17.09
C TRP A 56 -3.71 -8.30 -15.75
N TYR A 57 -4.20 -9.47 -15.33
CA TYR A 57 -4.87 -9.63 -14.03
C TYR A 57 -3.92 -9.33 -12.87
N SER A 58 -2.66 -9.73 -12.95
CA SER A 58 -1.63 -9.39 -11.97
C SER A 58 -1.53 -7.88 -11.78
N ASP A 59 -1.38 -7.11 -12.86
CA ASP A 59 -1.28 -5.66 -12.79
C ASP A 59 -2.56 -5.02 -12.22
N GLN A 60 -3.75 -5.48 -12.64
CA GLN A 60 -5.01 -4.98 -12.08
C GLN A 60 -5.11 -5.22 -10.57
N MET A 61 -4.69 -6.39 -10.08
CA MET A 61 -4.69 -6.69 -8.65
C MET A 61 -3.63 -5.86 -7.91
N TYR A 62 -2.47 -5.62 -8.51
CA TYR A 62 -1.46 -4.76 -7.91
C TYR A 62 -1.94 -3.30 -7.76
N GLN A 63 -2.64 -2.77 -8.76
CA GLN A 63 -3.25 -1.44 -8.62
C GLN A 63 -4.33 -1.43 -7.52
N ALA A 64 -5.15 -2.49 -7.46
CA ALA A 64 -6.17 -2.60 -6.42
C ALA A 64 -5.56 -2.76 -5.00
N SER A 65 -4.42 -3.43 -4.85
CA SER A 65 -3.72 -3.52 -3.55
C SER A 65 -3.20 -2.16 -3.11
N TRP A 66 -2.70 -1.35 -4.04
CA TRP A 66 -2.31 0.05 -3.79
C TRP A 66 -3.49 0.93 -3.41
N ASP A 67 -4.61 0.83 -4.12
CA ASP A 67 -5.82 1.57 -3.77
C ASP A 67 -6.34 1.19 -2.39
N ALA A 68 -6.28 -0.10 -2.04
CA ALA A 68 -6.63 -0.58 -0.70
C ALA A 68 -5.68 -0.04 0.37
N TRP A 69 -4.37 0.03 0.10
CA TRP A 69 -3.37 0.53 1.05
C TRP A 69 -3.65 1.96 1.49
N TYR A 70 -3.96 2.85 0.54
CA TYR A 70 -4.32 4.23 0.88
C TYR A 70 -5.74 4.31 1.46
N GLY A 71 -6.64 3.44 1.00
CA GLY A 71 -8.02 3.45 1.43
C GLY A 71 -8.81 4.66 0.88
N PRO A 72 -10.12 4.74 1.17
CA PRO A 72 -10.96 5.79 0.63
C PRO A 72 -10.59 7.18 1.16
N VAL A 73 -10.68 8.17 0.29
CA VAL A 73 -10.49 9.59 0.65
C VAL A 73 -11.76 10.10 1.35
N ASN A 74 -11.59 10.72 2.52
CA ASN A 74 -12.68 11.32 3.27
C ASN A 74 -13.12 12.67 2.64
N SER A 75 -14.19 13.28 3.17
CA SER A 75 -14.69 14.59 2.68
C SER A 75 -13.70 15.75 2.82
N GLU A 76 -12.65 15.57 3.60
CA GLU A 76 -11.60 16.56 3.86
C GLU A 76 -10.36 16.34 2.97
N GLY A 77 -10.36 15.31 2.12
CA GLY A 77 -9.27 15.02 1.20
C GLY A 77 -8.18 14.10 1.75
N TYR A 78 -8.36 13.53 2.94
CA TYR A 78 -7.40 12.62 3.56
C TYR A 78 -7.76 11.16 3.33
N THR A 79 -6.76 10.34 3.02
CA THR A 79 -6.91 8.89 2.95
C THR A 79 -6.91 8.27 4.35
N ALA A 80 -7.31 7.00 4.48
CA ALA A 80 -7.23 6.28 5.76
C ALA A 80 -5.78 6.17 6.25
N TYR A 81 -4.83 5.99 5.31
CA TYR A 81 -3.40 6.03 5.57
C TYR A 81 -2.96 7.38 6.14
N ASP A 82 -3.35 8.50 5.51
CA ASP A 82 -2.97 9.85 5.96
C ASP A 82 -3.48 10.15 7.38
N ALA A 83 -4.71 9.71 7.67
CA ALA A 83 -5.30 9.87 9.00
C ALA A 83 -4.59 9.00 10.06
N SER A 84 -4.08 7.83 9.67
CA SER A 84 -3.42 6.88 10.59
C SER A 84 -1.95 7.23 10.88
N MET A 85 -1.23 7.81 9.92
CA MET A 85 0.18 8.20 10.08
C MET A 85 0.38 9.33 11.10
N GLY A 86 -0.68 10.06 11.43
CA GLY A 86 -0.69 11.13 12.41
C GLY A 86 0.12 12.36 11.95
N TYR A 87 -0.24 13.51 12.51
CA TYR A 87 0.48 14.78 12.31
C TYR A 87 1.98 14.60 12.54
N THR A 88 2.78 14.65 11.47
CA THR A 88 4.24 14.73 11.60
C THR A 88 4.59 16.08 12.23
N SER A 89 5.70 16.18 12.96
CA SER A 89 6.12 17.42 13.65
C SER A 89 6.35 18.64 12.74
N THR A 90 6.21 18.48 11.42
CA THR A 90 6.24 19.53 10.39
C THR A 90 4.87 19.98 9.92
N ASP A 91 3.78 19.34 10.37
CA ASP A 91 2.41 19.78 10.07
C ASP A 91 2.04 20.96 10.98
N THR A 92 2.43 22.17 10.55
CA THR A 92 2.19 23.42 11.28
C THR A 92 0.81 24.01 11.01
N SER A 93 -0.10 23.28 10.35
CA SER A 93 -1.41 23.80 9.96
C SER A 93 -2.39 24.01 11.13
N PHE A 94 -2.10 23.44 12.31
CA PHE A 94 -2.87 23.64 13.56
C PHE A 94 -2.15 24.52 14.61
N ILE A 95 -1.12 25.28 14.22
CA ILE A 95 -0.56 26.31 15.09
C ILE A 95 -1.30 27.62 14.79
N GLU A 96 -2.46 27.79 15.42
CA GLU A 96 -2.92 29.16 15.70
C GLU A 96 -1.80 29.87 16.49
N PRO A 97 -1.46 31.13 16.21
CA PRO A 97 -0.45 31.83 17.00
C PRO A 97 -0.92 31.84 18.45
N ALA A 98 -0.19 31.11 19.31
CA ALA A 98 -0.39 31.05 20.74
C ALA A 98 -0.20 32.45 21.35
N SER A 99 -1.24 33.28 21.29
CA SER A 99 -1.30 34.58 21.97
C SER A 99 -2.27 34.59 23.15
N SER A 100 -2.92 33.47 23.46
CA SER A 100 -3.89 33.39 24.58
C SER A 100 -3.69 32.22 25.56
N ALA A 101 -2.67 31.37 25.40
CA ALA A 101 -2.32 30.37 26.42
C ALA A 101 -1.48 31.02 27.53
N ALA A 102 -2.14 31.88 28.30
CA ALA A 102 -1.64 32.33 29.59
C ALA A 102 -1.49 31.11 30.51
N SER A 103 -0.25 30.84 30.91
CA SER A 103 0.11 30.38 32.25
C SER A 103 -0.47 29.06 32.75
N THR A 104 0.10 27.93 32.31
CA THR A 104 0.28 26.77 33.21
C THR A 104 1.42 25.87 32.72
N SER A 105 2.64 26.20 33.15
CA SER A 105 3.81 25.32 33.04
C SER A 105 3.57 24.07 33.89
N MET A 106 3.34 22.93 33.24
CA MET A 106 3.60 21.60 33.81
C MET A 106 5.02 21.16 33.43
N ILE A 107 6.04 21.89 33.91
CA ILE A 107 7.38 21.32 34.05
C ILE A 107 7.52 20.93 35.52
N SER A 108 7.34 19.64 35.76
CA SER A 108 7.73 18.94 36.98
C SER A 108 9.25 19.02 37.08
N ASP A 109 9.77 19.85 37.97
CA ASP A 109 11.19 19.89 38.33
C ASP A 109 11.55 18.60 39.08
N ASN A 110 12.11 17.65 38.34
CA ASN A 110 12.72 16.46 38.90
C ASN A 110 14.21 16.44 38.54
N SER A 111 15.01 16.95 39.47
CA SER A 111 16.41 16.63 39.75
C SER A 111 17.49 17.12 38.77
N ALA A 112 18.39 17.99 39.25
CA ALA A 112 19.70 17.57 39.78
C ALA A 112 20.71 18.75 39.84
N THR A 113 21.14 19.03 41.07
CA THR A 113 22.35 19.75 41.52
C THR A 113 23.58 19.78 40.58
N SER A 114 24.20 20.96 40.41
CA SER A 114 25.67 21.13 40.36
C SER A 114 26.12 22.61 40.33
N TRP A 115 26.52 23.13 41.49
CA TRP A 115 27.61 24.08 41.79
C TRP A 115 28.36 24.74 40.61
N LEU A 116 28.28 26.09 40.53
CA LEU A 116 29.38 27.06 40.72
C LEU A 116 28.85 28.50 40.58
#